data_AF-A0A924GRL7-F1
#
_entry.id   AF-A0A924GRL7-F1
#
_cell.length_a   1.000
_cell.length_b   1.000
_cell.length_c   1.000
_cell.angle_alpha   90.00
_cell.angle_beta   90.00
_cell.angle_gamma   90.00
#
_symmetry.space_group_name_H-M   'P 1'
#
loop_
_entity.id
_entity.type
_entity.pdbx_description
1 polymer ?
#
loop_
_entity_poly.entity_id
_entity_poly.type
_entity_poly.pdbx_seq_one_letter_code
_entity_poly.pdbx_strand_id
1 'polypeptide(L)' 'METRTTKLRTCPCCGAAGLVADCRTITAIVNSQQITVPNVHSDFCPECGVGVLDRENADRYGAALALARKNSNG' A
#
# COMPACT_ATOMS: atom_id res chain seq x y z
N MET A 1 -17.69 10.41 -19.21
CA MET A 1 -16.51 10.81 -18.42
C MET A 1 -17.00 11.06 -17.00
N GLU A 2 -17.23 9.98 -16.25
CA GLU A 2 -17.80 10.07 -14.92
C GLU A 2 -16.67 10.37 -13.94
N THR A 3 -16.64 11.61 -13.49
CA THR A 3 -15.87 12.07 -12.33
C THR A 3 -16.11 11.10 -11.18
N ARG A 4 -15.10 10.28 -10.88
CA ARG A 4 -15.01 9.46 -9.67
C ARG A 4 -15.27 10.37 -8.48
N THR A 5 -16.51 10.39 -8.02
CA THR A 5 -16.96 11.09 -6.82
C THR A 5 -15.97 10.78 -5.73
N THR A 6 -15.30 11.83 -5.26
CA THR A 6 -14.47 11.89 -4.07
C THR A 6 -15.30 11.39 -2.90
N LYS A 7 -15.35 10.06 -2.73
CA LYS A 7 -15.77 9.44 -1.48
C LYS A 7 -14.85 10.08 -0.45
N LEU A 8 -15.43 10.78 0.53
CA LEU A 8 -14.70 11.34 1.66
C LEU A 8 -14.01 10.17 2.36
N ARG A 9 -12.80 9.85 1.90
CA ARG A 9 -12.07 8.68 2.34
C ARG A 9 -11.25 9.16 3.51
N THR A 10 -11.78 8.89 4.69
CA THR A 10 -11.11 9.15 5.94
C THR A 10 -9.96 8.17 6.10
N CYS A 11 -8.80 8.68 6.47
CA CYS A 11 -7.65 7.88 6.82
C CYS A 11 -7.99 6.97 8.01
N PRO A 12 -7.87 5.63 7.89
CA PRO A 12 -8.17 4.73 8.99
C PRO A 12 -7.13 4.80 10.12
N CYS A 13 -5.96 5.40 9.88
CA CYS A 13 -4.88 5.52 10.86
C CYS A 13 -5.00 6.78 11.73
N CYS A 14 -5.30 7.94 11.15
CA CYS A 14 -5.31 9.22 11.87
C CYS A 14 -6.64 9.99 11.84
N GLY A 15 -7.63 9.54 11.05
CA GLY A 15 -8.91 10.23 10.93
C GLY A 15 -8.92 11.45 9.99
N ALA A 16 -7.79 11.79 9.35
CA ALA A 16 -7.73 12.88 8.38
C ALA A 16 -8.57 12.57 7.13
N ALA A 17 -9.29 13.56 6.62
CA ALA A 17 -10.02 13.44 5.36
C ALA A 17 -9.12 13.77 4.17
N GLY A 18 -9.33 13.11 3.04
CA GLY A 18 -8.64 13.46 1.78
C GLY A 18 -7.44 12.58 1.47
N LEU A 19 -7.64 11.25 1.47
CA LEU A 19 -6.64 10.38 0.86
C LEU A 19 -6.45 10.71 -0.63
N VAL A 20 -5.22 10.66 -1.09
CA VAL A 20 -4.81 10.99 -2.45
C VAL A 20 -4.44 9.70 -3.17
N ALA A 21 -5.06 9.44 -4.33
CA ALA A 21 -4.70 8.31 -5.16
C ALA A 21 -3.28 8.48 -5.72
N ASP A 22 -2.42 7.51 -5.46
CA ASP A 22 -1.01 7.54 -5.82
C ASP A 22 -0.52 6.13 -6.23
N CYS A 23 0.50 6.05 -7.06
CA CYS A 23 1.11 4.80 -7.50
C CYS A 23 2.61 4.87 -7.29
N ARG A 24 3.13 4.01 -6.41
CA ARG A 24 4.55 4.03 -6.02
C ARG A 24 5.13 2.63 -6.01
N THR A 25 6.45 2.59 -6.10
CA THR A 25 7.21 1.40 -5.73
C THR A 25 7.35 1.37 -4.21
N ILE A 26 6.83 0.30 -3.60
CA ILE A 26 6.95 0.09 -2.15
C ILE A 26 8.11 -0.84 -1.88
N THR A 27 8.99 -0.42 -0.97
CA THR A 27 10.06 -1.26 -0.45
C THR A 27 9.71 -1.69 0.96
N ALA A 28 9.80 -2.98 1.26
CA ALA A 28 9.56 -3.54 2.58
C ALA A 28 10.76 -4.37 3.04
N ILE A 29 11.04 -4.38 4.34
CA ILE A 29 12.06 -5.24 4.94
C ILE A 29 11.36 -6.42 5.61
N VAL A 30 11.79 -7.63 5.27
CA VAL A 30 11.29 -8.89 5.81
C VAL A 30 12.48 -9.71 6.29
N ASN A 31 12.61 -9.96 7.60
CA ASN A 31 13.73 -10.73 8.17
C ASN A 31 15.10 -10.27 7.63
N SER A 32 15.35 -8.96 7.64
CA SER A 32 16.57 -8.32 7.10
C SER A 32 16.76 -8.43 5.57
N GLN A 33 15.83 -9.05 4.84
CA GLN A 33 15.80 -9.05 3.39
C GLN A 33 14.92 -7.90 2.87
N GLN A 34 15.47 -7.10 1.97
CA GLN A 34 14.72 -6.05 1.29
C GLN A 34 13.93 -6.63 0.11
N ILE A 35 12.64 -6.33 0.06
CA ILE A 35 11.79 -6.63 -1.10
C ILE A 35 11.24 -5.34 -1.70
N THR A 36 11.07 -5.36 -3.02
CA THR A 36 10.59 -4.21 -3.79
C THR A 36 9.39 -4.64 -4.61
N VAL A 37 8.25 -3.98 -4.40
CA VAL A 37 7.01 -4.20 -5.16
C VAL A 37 6.74 -2.94 -5.99
N PRO A 38 6.93 -2.98 -7.31
CA PRO A 38 6.69 -1.83 -8.18
C PRO A 38 5.20 -1.63 -8.47
N ASN A 39 4.84 -0.40 -8.88
CA ASN A 39 3.50 -0.04 -9.38
C ASN A 39 2.35 -0.44 -8.43
N VAL A 40 2.51 -0.13 -7.14
CA VAL A 40 1.47 -0.36 -6.14
C VAL A 40 0.56 0.87 -6.09
N HIS A 41 -0.68 0.68 -6.51
CA HIS A 41 -1.71 1.71 -6.44
C HIS A 41 -2.31 1.75 -5.04
N SER A 42 -2.40 2.95 -4.46
CA SER A 42 -2.89 3.15 -3.10
C SER A 42 -3.53 4.52 -2.94
N ASP A 43 -4.41 4.64 -1.96
CA ASP A 43 -4.85 5.92 -1.44
C ASP A 43 -3.94 6.32 -0.28
N PHE A 44 -3.08 7.32 -0.50
CA PHE A 44 -2.07 7.79 0.43
C PHE A 44 -2.59 8.95 1.29
N CYS A 45 -2.33 8.88 2.59
CA CYS A 45 -2.58 9.98 3.51
C CYS A 45 -1.35 10.87 3.63
N PRO A 46 -1.40 12.15 3.22
CA PRO A 46 -0.26 13.06 3.35
C PRO A 46 0.07 13.42 4.81
N GLU A 47 -0.91 13.30 5.71
CA GLU A 47 -0.74 13.69 7.12
C GLU A 47 0.09 12.67 7.92
N CYS A 48 -0.22 11.37 7.79
CA CYS A 48 0.45 10.32 8.56
C CYS A 48 1.28 9.35 7.72
N GLY A 49 1.25 9.48 6.40
CA GLY A 49 2.05 8.66 5.49
C GLY A 49 1.51 7.25 5.24
N VAL A 50 0.30 6.92 5.72
CA VAL A 50 -0.28 5.59 5.46
C VAL A 50 -0.76 5.46 4.01
N GLY A 51 -0.45 4.34 3.37
CA GLY A 51 -1.03 3.93 2.09
C GLY A 51 -2.16 2.91 2.31
N VAL A 52 -3.34 3.20 1.79
CA VAL A 52 -4.49 2.29 1.80
C VAL A 52 -4.57 1.59 0.44
N LEU A 53 -4.23 0.31 0.42
CA LEU A 53 -4.25 -0.50 -0.80
C LEU A 53 -5.68 -0.94 -1.15
N ASP A 54 -5.97 -1.06 -2.44
CA ASP A 54 -7.11 -1.86 -2.89
C ASP A 54 -6.81 -3.37 -2.69
N ARG A 55 -7.83 -4.21 -2.89
CA ARG A 55 -7.72 -5.66 -2.75
C ARG A 55 -6.63 -6.25 -3.66
N GLU A 56 -6.59 -5.92 -4.95
CA GLU A 56 -5.58 -6.47 -5.86
C GLU A 56 -4.17 -6.10 -5.40
N ASN A 57 -3.96 -4.84 -5.04
CA ASN A 57 -2.68 -4.36 -4.53
C ASN A 57 -2.29 -5.01 -3.19
N ALA A 58 -3.25 -5.21 -2.29
CA ALA A 58 -3.04 -5.89 -1.01
C ALA A 58 -2.66 -7.38 -1.20
N ASP A 59 -3.34 -8.09 -2.11
CA ASP A 59 -3.04 -9.48 -2.44
C ASP A 59 -1.62 -9.62 -3.02
N ARG A 60 -1.24 -8.76 -3.98
CA ARG A 60 0.12 -8.76 -4.57
C ARG A 60 1.20 -8.47 -3.53
N TYR A 61 0.99 -7.45 -2.69
CA TYR A 61 1.93 -7.08 -1.65
C TYR A 61 2.05 -8.19 -0.59
N GLY A 62 0.93 -8.79 -0.17
CA GLY A 62 0.91 -9.92 0.76
C GLY A 62 1.64 -11.16 0.22
N ALA A 63 1.44 -11.49 -1.06
CA ALA A 63 2.14 -12.59 -1.72
C ALA A 63 3.66 -12.36 -1.75
N ALA A 64 4.11 -11.13 -2.05
CA ALA A 64 5.53 -10.77 -2.03
C ALA A 64 6.15 -10.94 -0.64
N LEU A 65 5.46 -10.45 0.41
CA LEU A 65 5.89 -10.66 1.81
C LEU A 65 5.96 -12.14 2.18
N ALA A 66 4.95 -12.94 1.80
CA ALA A 66 4.90 -14.37 2.10
C ALA A 66 5.99 -15.16 1.36
N LEU A 67 6.36 -14.77 0.14
CA LEU A 67 7.49 -15.36 -0.58
C LEU A 67 8.82 -15.00 0.10
N ALA A 68 9.00 -13.73 0.46
CA ALA A 68 10.20 -13.26 1.16
C ALA A 68 10.43 -14.00 2.47
N ARG A 69 9.39 -14.13 3.31
CA ARG A 69 9.45 -14.84 4.60
C ARG A 69 9.89 -16.30 4.44
N LYS A 70 9.39 -16.99 3.40
CA LYS A 70 9.78 -18.37 3.11
C LYS A 70 11.27 -18.47 2.76
N ASN A 71 11.76 -17.56 1.92
CA ASN A 71 13.16 -17.55 1.50
C ASN A 71 14.12 -17.19 2.65
N SER A 72 13.68 -16.42 3.64
CA SER A 72 14.48 -16.08 4.82
C SER A 72 14.55 -17.18 5.89
N ASN A 73 13.70 -18.21 5.82
CA ASN A 73 13.65 -19.29 6.81
C ASN A 73 14.37 -20.58 6.33
N GLY A 74 15.40 -20.41 5.49
CA GLY A 74 16.28 -21.49 5.02
C GLY A 74 17.45 -21.71 5.96
#